data_AF-A0AAV8C1Q6-F1
#
_entry.id   AF-A0AAV8C1Q6-F1
#
_cell.length_a   1.000
_cell.length_b   1.000
_cell.length_c   1.000
_cell.angle_alpha   90.00
_cell.angle_beta   90.00
_cell.angle_gamma   90.00
#
_symmetry.space_group_name_H-M   'P 1'
#
loop_
_entity.id
_entity.type
_entity.pdbx_description
1 polymer ?
#
loop_
_entity_poly.entity_id
_entity_poly.type
_entity_poly.pdbx_seq_one_letter_code
_entity_poly.pdbx_strand_id
1 'polypeptide(L)' 'MENYDGPEAGQSVSHVHIHVMPRKLGDFERNDDIYDAFDVKDKELKEKLDLDKERKDRTIEEMTHEADIYRSLFV' A
#
# COMPACT_ATOMS: atom_id res chain seq x y z
N MET A 1 8.07 -18.73 -2.00
CA MET A 1 8.86 -17.63 -1.43
C MET A 1 9.02 -16.64 -2.56
N GLU A 2 8.10 -15.68 -2.62
CA GLU A 2 8.03 -14.73 -3.72
C GLU A 2 8.97 -13.57 -3.40
N ASN A 3 9.82 -13.21 -4.37
CA ASN A 3 10.83 -12.17 -4.20
C ASN A 3 10.13 -10.81 -4.33
N TYR A 4 10.14 -10.00 -3.27
CA TYR A 4 9.61 -8.63 -3.27
C TYR A 4 10.66 -7.58 -3.68
N ASP A 5 11.71 -7.97 -4.42
CA ASP A 5 12.81 -7.11 -4.83
C ASP A 5 13.01 -7.20 -6.35
N GLY A 6 12.73 -6.08 -7.05
CA GLY A 6 12.90 -5.93 -8.49
C GLY A 6 11.61 -5.71 -9.29
N PRO A 7 11.73 -5.41 -10.60
CA PRO A 7 10.59 -5.07 -11.47
C PRO A 7 9.52 -6.16 -11.57
N GLU A 8 9.91 -7.43 -11.42
CA GLU A 8 9.01 -8.59 -11.46
C GLU A 8 8.10 -8.67 -10.22
N ALA A 9 8.42 -7.93 -9.15
CA ALA A 9 7.69 -7.86 -7.90
C ALA A 9 6.71 -6.68 -7.81
N GLY A 10 6.43 -5.99 -8.92
CA GLY A 10 5.54 -4.82 -8.93
C GLY A 10 6.21 -3.50 -8.52
N GLN A 11 7.54 -3.45 -8.46
CA GLN A 11 8.28 -2.24 -8.14
C GLN A 11 8.04 -1.12 -9.19
N SER A 12 7.28 -0.08 -8.81
CA SER A 12 6.97 1.07 -9.67
C SER A 12 8.04 2.17 -9.61
N VAL A 13 8.75 2.26 -8.49
CA VAL A 13 9.84 3.22 -8.26
C VAL A 13 11.13 2.44 -8.01
N SER A 14 12.19 2.76 -8.78
CA SER A 14 13.51 2.14 -8.67
C SER A 14 14.27 2.62 -7.42
N HIS A 15 13.66 2.37 -6.26
CA HIS A 15 14.21 2.61 -4.94
C HIS A 15 13.67 1.52 -4.01
N VAL A 16 14.53 1.01 -3.13
CA VAL A 16 14.11 0.02 -2.13
C VAL A 16 13.24 0.72 -1.09
N HIS A 17 11.99 0.30 -0.96
CA HIS A 17 11.04 0.82 0.02
C HIS A 17 10.23 -0.34 0.59
N ILE A 18 9.76 -0.18 1.83
CA ILE A 18 8.97 -1.19 2.54
C ILE A 18 7.57 -0.62 2.76
N HIS A 19 6.55 -1.40 2.43
CA HIS A 19 5.16 -1.09 2.76
C HIS A 19 4.81 -1.61 4.15
N VAL A 20 4.43 -0.72 5.06
CA VAL A 20 3.90 -1.07 6.38
C VAL A 20 2.41 -0.75 6.38
N MET A 21 1.56 -1.78 6.48
CA MET A 21 0.10 -1.61 6.53
C MET A 21 -0.45 -2.11 7.87
N PRO A 22 -0.93 -1.21 8.75
CA PRO A 22 -1.56 -1.61 10.01
C PRO A 22 -2.81 -2.47 9.75
N ARG A 23 -2.85 -3.66 10.34
CA ARG A 23 -3.99 -4.59 10.27
C ARG A 23 -4.96 -4.36 11.42
N LYS A 24 -6.25 -4.58 11.19
CA LYS A 24 -7.33 -4.51 12.20
C LYS A 24 -8.06 -5.83 12.26
N LEU A 25 -8.62 -6.18 13.43
CA LEU A 25 -9.42 -7.40 13.55
C LEU A 25 -10.61 -7.35 12.58
N GLY A 26 -10.74 -8.39 11.73
CA GLY A 26 -11.80 -8.50 10.74
C GLY A 26 -11.57 -7.70 9.45
N ASP A 27 -10.35 -7.21 9.19
CA ASP A 27 -10.02 -6.59 7.92
C ASP A 27 -9.92 -7.60 6.75
N PHE A 28 -9.57 -8.84 7.05
CA PHE A 28 -9.64 -10.00 6.16
C PHE A 28 -10.16 -11.21 6.93
N GLU A 29 -10.92 -12.10 6.27
CA GLU A 29 -11.39 -13.35 6.88
C GLU A 29 -10.23 -14.30 7.18
N ARG A 30 -9.23 -14.38 6.29
CA ARG A 30 -7.97 -15.08 6.53
C ARG A 30 -6.80 -14.14 6.31
N ASN A 31 -5.77 -14.28 7.14
CA ASN A 31 -4.61 -13.39 7.07
C ASN A 31 -3.88 -13.45 5.73
N ASP A 32 -3.86 -14.62 5.09
CA ASP A 32 -3.15 -14.87 3.82
C ASP A 32 -3.88 -14.30 2.60
N ASP A 33 -5.19 -14.03 2.70
CA ASP A 33 -5.99 -13.47 1.60
C ASP A 33 -5.50 -12.07 1.19
N ILE A 34 -4.68 -11.42 2.03
CA ILE A 34 -4.04 -10.15 1.71
C ILE A 34 -3.09 -10.26 0.52
N TYR A 35 -2.37 -11.38 0.37
CA TYR A 35 -1.41 -11.56 -0.72
C TYR A 35 -2.12 -11.73 -2.06
N ASP A 36 -3.18 -12.53 -2.07
CA ASP A 36 -4.05 -12.67 -3.24
C ASP A 36 -4.68 -11.32 -3.62
N ALA A 37 -5.11 -10.54 -2.63
CA ALA A 37 -5.66 -9.20 -2.86
C ALA A 37 -4.61 -8.22 -3.42
N PHE A 38 -3.33 -8.33 -3.04
CA PHE A 38 -2.24 -7.54 -3.61
C PHE A 38 -1.94 -7.94 -5.05
N ASP A 39 -1.83 -9.23 -5.34
CA ASP A 39 -1.56 -9.74 -6.69
C ASP A 39 -2.68 -9.41 -7.67
N VAL A 40 -3.93 -9.56 -7.22
CA VAL A 40 -5.11 -9.17 -7.99
C VAL A 40 -5.12 -7.66 -8.18
N LYS A 41 -4.86 -6.86 -7.13
CA LYS A 41 -4.78 -5.40 -7.27
C LYS A 41 -3.65 -4.95 -8.16
N ASP A 42 -2.50 -5.61 -8.21
CA ASP A 42 -1.39 -5.24 -9.10
C ASP A 42 -1.70 -5.57 -10.57
N LYS A 43 -2.38 -6.69 -10.82
CA LYS A 43 -2.91 -7.02 -12.15
C LYS A 43 -4.03 -6.07 -12.55
N GLU A 44 -4.95 -5.75 -11.63
CA GLU A 44 -6.00 -4.76 -11.82
C GLU A 44 -5.46 -3.33 -11.91
N LEU A 45 -4.33 -2.98 -11.27
CA LEU A 45 -3.68 -1.66 -11.41
C LEU A 45 -3.16 -1.46 -12.82
N LYS A 46 -2.71 -2.55 -13.46
CA LYS A 46 -2.27 -2.57 -14.86
C LYS A 46 -3.44 -2.59 -15.84
N GLU A 47 -4.59 -3.17 -15.49
CA GLU A 47 -5.74 -3.33 -16.41
C GLU A 47 -6.89 -2.32 -16.20
N LYS A 48 -7.10 -1.78 -15.00
CA LYS A 48 -8.25 -0.96 -14.58
C LYS A 48 -7.82 0.42 -14.06
N LEU A 49 -7.60 1.34 -14.99
CA LEU A 49 -7.80 2.78 -14.75
C LEU A 49 -9.31 3.10 -14.63
N ASP A 50 -9.98 2.47 -13.66
CA ASP A 50 -11.35 2.82 -13.27
C ASP A 50 -11.57 2.78 -11.74
N LEU A 51 -10.53 2.48 -10.95
CA LEU A 51 -10.51 2.61 -9.48
C LEU A 51 -9.98 3.99 -9.00
N ASP A 52 -9.32 4.75 -9.88
CA ASP A 52 -8.90 6.15 -9.58
C ASP A 52 -10.08 7.12 -9.50
N LYS A 53 -11.28 6.72 -9.95
CA LYS A 53 -12.48 7.56 -9.86
C LYS A 53 -12.94 7.81 -8.42
N GLU A 54 -12.68 6.87 -7.51
CA GLU A 54 -13.06 6.98 -6.10
C GLU A 54 -11.86 7.26 -5.18
N ARG A 55 -10.63 7.12 -5.69
CA ARG A 55 -9.41 7.47 -4.97
C ARG A 55 -9.36 8.98 -4.78
N LYS A 56 -9.61 9.42 -3.55
CA LYS A 56 -9.35 10.82 -3.16
C LYS A 56 -7.90 10.95 -2.76
N ASP A 57 -7.14 11.71 -3.55
CA ASP A 57 -5.81 12.12 -3.16
C ASP A 57 -5.90 12.95 -1.88
N ARG A 58 -5.03 12.62 -0.93
CA ARG A 58 -4.91 13.34 0.34
C ARG A 58 -4.24 14.68 0.09
N THR A 59 -4.58 15.68 0.90
CA THR A 59 -3.88 16.98 0.81
C THR A 59 -2.51 16.90 1.47
N ILE A 60 -1.63 17.84 1.11
CA ILE A 60 -0.29 17.95 1.71
C ILE A 60 -0.41 18.25 3.21
N GLU A 61 -1.39 19.04 3.61
CA GLU A 61 -1.65 19.39 5.02
C GLU A 61 -2.04 18.13 5.83
N GLU A 62 -2.91 17.28 5.29
CA GLU A 62 -3.29 16.00 5.92
C GLU A 62 -2.07 15.08 6.07
N MET A 63 -1.27 14.95 5.02
CA MET A 63 -0.05 14.12 5.04
C MET A 63 1.00 14.65 6.03
N THR A 64 1.16 15.97 6.11
CA THR A 64 2.10 16.62 7.04
C THR A 64 1.66 16.42 8.48
N HIS A 65 0.37 16.63 8.76
CA HIS A 65 -0.19 16.43 10.10
C HIS A 65 -0.03 14.99 10.59
N GLU A 66 -0.31 14.01 9.72
CA GLU A 66 -0.09 12.59 10.03
C GLU A 66 1.38 12.30 10.35
N ALA A 67 2.31 12.83 9.54
CA ALA A 67 3.75 12.66 9.75
C ALA A 67 4.24 13.26 11.08
N ASP A 68 3.72 14.43 11.48
CA ASP A 68 4.05 15.06 12.75
C ASP A 68 3.59 14.22 13.95
N ILE A 69 2.41 13.60 13.85
CA ILE A 69 1.91 12.67 14.87
C ILE A 69 2.87 11.48 14.99
N TYR A 70 3.22 10.80 13.89
CA TYR A 70 4.12 9.65 13.97
C TYR A 70 5.50 10.04 14.49
N ARG A 71 6.05 11.19 14.07
CA ARG A 71 7.34 11.68 14.55
C ARG A 71 7.36 11.87 16.07
N SER A 72 6.25 12.31 16.66
CA SER A 72 6.15 12.48 18.13
C SER A 72 6.23 11.17 18.91
N LEU A 73 5.99 10.02 18.28
CA LEU A 73 6.05 8.69 18.92
C LEU A 73 7.47 8.12 18.99
N PHE A 74 8.41 8.67 18.21
CA PHE A 74 9.81 8.24 18.16
C PHE A 74 10.70 9.36 18.68
N VAL A 75 10.87 9.41 20.01
CA VAL A 75 11.77 10.32 20.73
C VAL A 75 13.19 9.76 20.74
#